data_AF-A0A1N7S930-F1
#
_entry.id   AF-A0A1N7S930-F1
#
_cell.length_a   1.000
_cell.length_b   1.000
_cell.length_c   1.000
_cell.angle_alpha   90.00
_cell.angle_beta   90.00
_cell.angle_gamma   90.00
#
_symmetry.space_group_name_H-M   'P 1'
#
loop_
_entity.id
_entity.type
_entity.pdbx_description
1 polymer ?
#
loop_
_entity_poly.entity_id
_entity_poly.type
_entity_poly.pdbx_seq_one_letter_code
_entity_poly.pdbx_strand_id
1 'polypeptide(L)'
;MLRRILASSRYIMIVPVIATFLGSLALILYETVVLFLTALSVVEDRSLSPKSVKIFAVGIVEAVDVFLIAIAVYIISIGLYSLFVDDKLPLPKWLEIDNLEDLKGNLISVVIAVLAVLFLREAVAWDGERNIAAFGGALALVVAALAFFLTKINAHRQ
;
A
#
# COMPACT_ATOMS: atom_id res chain seq x y z
N MET A 1 -11.54 -37.84 -0.32
CA MET A 1 -10.08 -37.54 -0.37
C MET A 1 -9.79 -36.11 -0.83
N LEU A 2 -10.43 -35.59 -1.89
CA LEU A 2 -10.33 -34.17 -2.32
C LEU A 2 -10.64 -33.15 -1.19
N ARG A 3 -11.69 -33.37 -0.39
CA ARG A 3 -11.99 -32.52 0.79
C ARG A 3 -10.86 -32.46 1.83
N ARG A 4 -10.04 -33.50 1.97
CA ARG A 4 -8.93 -33.57 2.95
C ARG A 4 -7.68 -32.86 2.42
N ILE A 5 -7.48 -32.88 1.10
CA ILE A 5 -6.44 -32.10 0.40
C ILE A 5 -6.80 -30.61 0.36
N LEU A 6 -8.08 -30.29 0.11
CA LEU A 6 -8.60 -28.92 0.17
C LEU A 6 -8.63 -28.37 1.62
N ALA A 7 -8.97 -29.18 2.62
CA ALA A 7 -8.83 -28.81 4.03
C ALA A 7 -7.35 -28.62 4.44
N SER A 8 -6.41 -29.24 3.72
CA SER A 8 -4.97 -29.02 3.91
C SER A 8 -4.45 -27.76 3.24
N SER A 9 -5.23 -27.11 2.36
CA SER A 9 -4.87 -25.81 1.77
C SER A 9 -4.71 -24.73 2.84
N ARG A 10 -5.49 -24.82 3.93
CA ARG A 10 -5.37 -23.96 5.12
C ARG A 10 -3.96 -23.95 5.70
N TYR A 11 -3.29 -25.10 5.78
CA TYR A 11 -1.94 -25.18 6.35
C TYR A 11 -0.88 -24.57 5.42
N ILE A 12 -1.05 -24.72 4.10
CA ILE A 12 -0.14 -24.11 3.11
C ILE A 12 -0.26 -22.58 3.16
N MET A 13 -1.47 -22.06 3.36
CA MET A 13 -1.73 -20.61 3.38
C MET A 13 -1.26 -19.90 4.64
N ILE A 14 -0.95 -20.62 5.73
CA ILE A 14 -0.35 -20.02 6.93
C ILE A 14 1.03 -19.40 6.60
N VAL A 15 1.81 -20.03 5.71
CA VAL A 15 3.15 -19.56 5.34
C VAL A 15 3.12 -18.15 4.70
N PRO A 16 2.37 -17.91 3.60
CA PRO A 16 2.29 -16.57 3.02
C PRO A 16 1.61 -15.56 3.95
N VAL A 17 0.65 -15.96 4.79
CA VAL A 17 0.05 -15.06 5.79
C VAL A 17 1.10 -14.55 6.77
N ILE A 18 1.89 -15.45 7.37
CA ILE A 18 2.94 -15.06 8.33
C ILE A 18 4.01 -14.22 7.63
N ALA A 19 4.45 -14.63 6.44
CA ALA A 19 5.47 -13.91 5.70
C ALA A 19 5.03 -12.47 5.35
N THR A 20 3.80 -12.29 4.86
CA THR A 20 3.25 -10.96 4.54
C THR A 20 2.99 -10.14 5.80
N PHE A 21 2.51 -10.75 6.89
CA PHE A 21 2.35 -10.07 8.18
C PHE A 21 3.69 -9.52 8.68
N LEU A 22 4.72 -10.38 8.76
CA LEU A 22 6.05 -9.98 9.20
C LEU A 22 6.69 -8.97 8.25
N GLY A 23 6.49 -9.12 6.94
CA GLY A 23 6.96 -8.16 5.94
C GLY A 23 6.33 -6.77 6.13
N SER A 24 5.02 -6.71 6.34
CA SER A 24 4.33 -5.43 6.62
C SER A 24 4.83 -4.79 7.92
N LEU A 25 5.03 -5.58 8.98
CA LEU A 25 5.55 -5.09 10.25
C LEU A 25 6.98 -4.59 10.11
N ALA A 26 7.83 -5.31 9.38
CA ALA A 26 9.21 -4.91 9.12
C ALA A 26 9.27 -3.57 8.37
N LEU A 27 8.44 -3.39 7.33
CA LEU A 27 8.35 -2.13 6.59
C LEU A 27 7.90 -0.97 7.49
N ILE A 28 6.86 -1.16 8.30
CA ILE A 28 6.38 -0.13 9.23
C ILE A 28 7.48 0.27 10.21
N LEU A 29 8.14 -0.71 10.84
CA LEU A 29 9.18 -0.43 11.84
C LEU A 29 10.40 0.24 11.22
N TYR A 30 10.87 -0.27 10.08
CA TYR A 30 12.00 0.30 9.37
C TYR A 30 11.74 1.74 8.97
N GLU A 31 10.59 2.01 8.34
CA GLU A 31 10.26 3.35 7.87
C GLU A 31 10.03 4.32 9.02
N THR A 32 9.44 3.86 10.14
CA THR A 32 9.30 4.68 11.35
C THR A 32 10.66 5.13 11.87
N VAL A 33 11.66 4.25 11.88
CA VAL A 33 13.02 4.61 12.30
C VAL A 33 13.65 5.59 11.31
N VAL A 34 13.53 5.36 10.00
CA VAL A 34 14.06 6.26 8.97
C VAL A 34 13.45 7.66 9.07
N LEU A 35 12.14 7.74 9.21
CA LEU A 35 11.42 9.01 9.36
C LEU A 35 11.84 9.74 10.64
N PHE A 36 12.01 9.02 11.75
CA PHE A 36 12.46 9.60 13.01
C PHE A 36 13.89 10.15 12.92
N LEU A 37 14.82 9.41 12.33
CA LEU A 37 16.21 9.86 12.13
C LEU A 37 16.27 11.08 11.19
N THR A 38 15.45 11.08 10.13
CA THR A 38 15.34 12.22 9.20
C THR A 38 14.77 13.46 9.87
N ALA A 39 13.81 13.29 10.78
CA ALA A 39 13.26 14.42 11.53
C ALA A 39 14.31 15.04 12.47
N LEU A 40 15.14 14.22 13.12
CA LEU A 40 16.21 14.71 14.01
C LEU A 40 17.28 15.48 13.25
N SER A 41 17.71 14.98 12.09
CA SER A 41 18.76 15.65 11.29
C SER A 41 18.34 17.04 10.82
N VAL A 42 17.08 17.23 10.44
CA VAL A 42 16.54 18.54 10.02
C VAL A 42 16.48 19.53 11.19
N VAL A 43 16.20 19.07 12.41
CA VAL A 43 16.16 19.92 13.62
C VAL A 43 17.57 20.35 14.03
N GLU A 44 18.56 19.48 13.91
CA GLU A 44 19.96 19.77 14.24
C GLU A 44 20.60 20.79 13.29
N ASP A 45 20.27 20.74 11.99
CA ASP A 45 20.92 21.56 10.98
C ASP A 45 20.61 23.07 11.08
N ARG A 46 19.58 23.47 11.86
CA ARG A 46 19.10 24.86 12.16
C ARG A 46 18.97 25.83 10.97
N SER A 47 19.20 25.39 9.75
CA SER A 47 19.13 26.17 8.53
C SER A 47 17.70 26.10 7.99
N LEU A 48 16.86 27.02 8.46
CA LEU A 48 15.50 27.24 7.92
C LEU A 48 15.59 27.87 6.50
N SER A 49 16.20 27.14 5.58
CA SER A 49 16.29 27.48 4.16
C SER A 49 15.10 26.87 3.42
N PRO A 50 14.54 27.55 2.40
CA PRO A 50 13.52 26.99 1.51
C PRO A 50 13.92 25.62 0.92
N LYS A 51 15.22 25.38 0.72
CA LYS A 51 15.75 24.11 0.23
C LYS A 51 15.58 22.97 1.25
N SER A 52 15.85 23.23 2.53
CA SER A 52 15.72 22.26 3.62
C SER A 52 14.26 21.85 3.83
N VAL A 53 13.34 22.81 3.72
CA VAL A 53 11.89 22.55 3.80
C VAL A 53 11.42 21.66 2.64
N LYS A 54 11.92 21.90 1.41
CA LYS A 54 11.59 21.05 0.26
C LYS A 54 12.10 19.61 0.44
N ILE A 55 13.33 19.43 0.93
CA ILE A 55 13.91 18.10 1.20
C ILE A 55 13.08 17.36 2.26
N PHE A 56 12.71 18.04 3.34
CA PHE A 56 11.88 17.45 4.39
C PHE A 56 10.48 17.07 3.88
N ALA A 57 9.86 17.93 3.07
CA ALA A 57 8.56 17.63 2.45
C ALA A 57 8.62 16.40 1.53
N VAL A 58 9.66 16.28 0.70
CA VAL A 58 9.87 15.08 -0.14
C VAL A 58 10.04 13.84 0.73
N GLY A 59 10.85 13.90 1.79
CA GLY A 59 11.06 12.79 2.72
C GLY A 59 9.78 12.33 3.43
N ILE A 60 8.88 13.25 3.80
CA ILE A 60 7.57 12.87 4.35
C ILE A 60 6.74 12.12 3.31
N VAL A 61 6.69 12.60 2.06
CA VAL A 61 5.90 11.94 1.01
C VAL A 61 6.47 10.55 0.69
N GLU A 62 7.80 10.39 0.72
CA GLU A 62 8.47 9.09 0.59
C GLU A 62 8.08 8.13 1.72
N ALA A 63 8.07 8.60 2.97
CA ALA A 63 7.66 7.77 4.09
C ALA A 63 6.19 7.35 3.98
N VAL A 64 5.31 8.26 3.55
CA VAL A 64 3.90 7.94 3.31
C VAL A 64 3.76 6.85 2.24
N ASP A 65 4.55 6.89 1.16
CA ASP A 65 4.55 5.84 0.13
C ASP A 65 4.90 4.46 0.72
N VAL A 66 5.98 4.37 1.48
CA VAL A 66 6.42 3.12 2.12
C VAL A 66 5.38 2.63 3.13
N PHE A 67 4.79 3.50 3.94
CA PHE A 67 3.71 3.12 4.85
C PHE A 67 2.47 2.60 4.12
N LEU A 68 2.10 3.20 2.98
CA LEU A 68 0.98 2.70 2.18
C LEU A 68 1.26 1.30 1.63
N ILE A 69 2.47 1.04 1.14
CA ILE A 69 2.89 -0.31 0.72
C ILE A 69 2.79 -1.28 1.90
N ALA A 70 3.27 -0.89 3.08
CA ALA A 70 3.21 -1.75 4.26
C ALA A 70 1.77 -2.07 4.68
N ILE A 71 0.88 -1.07 4.67
CA ILE A 71 -0.55 -1.25 4.94
C ILE A 71 -1.20 -2.14 3.87
N ALA A 72 -0.82 -2.00 2.60
CA ALA A 72 -1.28 -2.87 1.52
C ALA A 72 -0.95 -4.33 1.83
N VAL A 73 0.31 -4.62 2.16
CA VAL A 73 0.81 -5.96 2.47
C VAL A 73 0.11 -6.50 3.72
N TYR A 74 -0.17 -5.65 4.71
CA TYR A 74 -0.94 -6.02 5.90
C TYR A 74 -2.39 -6.41 5.58
N ILE A 75 -3.08 -5.62 4.76
CA ILE A 75 -4.44 -5.94 4.30
C ILE A 75 -4.47 -7.27 3.54
N ILE A 76 -3.46 -7.52 2.68
CA ILE A 76 -3.32 -8.81 2.00
C ILE A 76 -3.17 -9.94 3.01
N SER A 77 -2.33 -9.76 4.03
CA SER A 77 -2.11 -10.78 5.07
C SER A 77 -3.42 -11.14 5.78
N ILE A 78 -4.19 -10.13 6.22
CA ILE A 78 -5.51 -10.34 6.84
C ILE A 78 -6.47 -11.01 5.87
N GLY A 79 -6.54 -10.57 4.62
CA GLY A 79 -7.44 -11.14 3.63
C GLY A 79 -7.12 -12.60 3.30
N LEU A 80 -5.83 -12.95 3.18
CA LEU A 80 -5.40 -14.33 3.02
C LEU A 80 -5.76 -15.17 4.25
N TYR A 81 -5.60 -14.62 5.45
CA TYR A 81 -5.99 -15.32 6.68
C TYR A 81 -7.51 -15.52 6.76
N SER A 82 -8.30 -14.49 6.45
CA SER A 82 -9.76 -14.54 6.46
C SER A 82 -10.31 -15.57 5.46
N LEU A 83 -9.74 -15.62 4.25
CA LEU A 83 -10.22 -16.50 3.19
C LEU A 83 -9.84 -17.98 3.36
N PHE A 84 -8.68 -18.25 3.97
CA PHE A 84 -8.13 -19.62 4.00
C PHE A 84 -8.01 -20.22 5.40
N VAL A 85 -8.05 -19.41 6.46
CA VAL A 85 -7.82 -19.85 7.84
C VAL A 85 -9.06 -19.72 8.71
N ASP A 86 -9.61 -18.51 8.84
CA ASP A 86 -10.77 -18.24 9.71
C ASP A 86 -11.64 -17.12 9.15
N ASP A 87 -12.86 -17.45 8.74
CA ASP A 87 -13.84 -16.54 8.16
C ASP A 87 -14.67 -15.79 9.22
N LYS A 88 -14.45 -16.03 10.52
CA LYS A 88 -15.24 -15.46 11.63
C LYS A 88 -14.52 -14.34 12.39
N LEU A 89 -13.46 -13.78 11.81
CA LEU A 89 -12.78 -12.65 12.43
C LEU A 89 -13.73 -11.45 12.50
N PRO A 90 -13.88 -10.81 13.66
CA PRO A 90 -14.64 -9.57 13.78
C PRO A 90 -13.84 -8.43 13.12
N LEU A 91 -13.92 -8.34 11.79
CA LEU A 91 -13.32 -7.27 11.00
C LEU A 91 -14.33 -6.12 10.84
N PRO A 92 -13.87 -4.86 10.83
CA PRO A 92 -14.75 -3.76 10.46
C PRO A 92 -15.21 -3.90 9.00
N LYS A 93 -16.38 -3.37 8.67
CA LYS A 93 -17.02 -3.52 7.33
C LYS A 93 -16.13 -3.16 6.14
N TRP A 94 -15.16 -2.27 6.31
CA TRP A 94 -14.23 -1.87 5.25
C TRP A 94 -13.07 -2.87 5.03
N LEU A 95 -12.87 -3.83 5.95
CA LEU A 95 -11.84 -4.86 5.90
C LEU A 95 -12.43 -6.29 5.84
N GLU A 96 -13.76 -6.40 5.83
CA GLU A 96 -14.46 -7.67 5.65
C GLU A 96 -14.24 -8.18 4.22
N ILE A 97 -13.64 -9.36 4.09
CA ILE A 97 -13.21 -9.96 2.82
C ILE A 97 -13.89 -11.33 2.71
N ASP A 98 -14.99 -11.37 1.97
CA ASP A 98 -15.83 -12.57 1.84
C ASP A 98 -15.31 -13.52 0.75
N ASN A 99 -14.62 -12.98 -0.27
CA ASN A 99 -14.09 -13.75 -1.39
C ASN A 99 -12.77 -13.20 -1.95
N LEU A 100 -12.15 -13.96 -2.86
CA LEU A 100 -10.90 -13.56 -3.53
C LEU A 100 -11.04 -12.31 -4.42
N GLU A 101 -12.24 -11.99 -4.87
CA GLU A 101 -12.52 -10.78 -5.67
C GLU A 101 -12.49 -9.52 -4.81
N ASP A 102 -13.02 -9.58 -3.59
CA ASP A 102 -12.90 -8.51 -2.61
C ASP A 102 -11.43 -8.26 -2.22
N LEU A 103 -10.65 -9.33 -2.04
CA LEU A 103 -9.21 -9.21 -1.80
C LEU A 103 -8.50 -8.49 -2.95
N LYS A 104 -8.81 -8.86 -4.20
CA LYS A 104 -8.28 -8.21 -5.40
C LYS A 104 -8.70 -6.74 -5.49
N GLY A 105 -9.97 -6.43 -5.20
CA GLY A 105 -10.48 -5.06 -5.18
C GLY A 105 -9.77 -4.17 -4.16
N ASN A 106 -9.56 -4.69 -2.94
CA ASN A 106 -8.80 -3.99 -1.90
C ASN A 106 -7.34 -3.78 -2.33
N LEU A 107 -6.69 -4.79 -2.90
CA LEU A 107 -5.32 -4.67 -3.41
C LEU A 107 -5.21 -3.58 -4.49
N ILE A 108 -6.11 -3.58 -5.46
CA ILE A 108 -6.10 -2.59 -6.54
C ILE A 108 -6.36 -1.18 -6.00
N SER A 109 -7.26 -1.03 -5.03
CA SER A 109 -7.52 0.25 -4.38
C SER A 109 -6.26 0.81 -3.72
N VAL A 110 -5.49 -0.04 -3.02
CA VAL A 110 -4.23 0.40 -2.41
C VAL A 110 -3.14 0.69 -3.45
N VAL A 111 -3.05 -0.10 -4.52
CA VAL A 111 -2.13 0.18 -5.64
C VAL A 111 -2.42 1.54 -6.26
N ILE A 112 -3.69 1.90 -6.47
CA ILE A 112 -4.08 3.22 -6.96
C ILE A 112 -3.60 4.32 -5.99
N ALA A 113 -3.76 4.12 -4.68
CA ALA A 113 -3.29 5.07 -3.66
C ALA A 113 -1.76 5.24 -3.68
N VAL A 114 -1.01 4.14 -3.77
CA VAL A 114 0.46 4.14 -3.89
C VAL A 114 0.90 4.90 -5.14
N LEU A 115 0.28 4.61 -6.30
CA LEU A 115 0.57 5.33 -7.55
C LEU A 115 0.29 6.83 -7.43
N ALA A 116 -0.79 7.22 -6.73
CA ALA A 116 -1.10 8.63 -6.49
C ALA A 116 -0.06 9.34 -5.60
N VAL A 117 0.40 8.69 -4.53
CA VAL A 117 1.47 9.23 -3.66
C VAL A 117 2.80 9.29 -4.41
N LEU A 118 3.09 8.30 -5.25
CA LEU A 118 4.28 8.30 -6.09
C LEU A 118 4.33 9.52 -7.02
N PHE A 119 3.19 9.89 -7.62
CA PHE A 119 3.09 11.13 -8.40
C PHE A 119 3.27 12.37 -7.55
N LEU A 120 2.62 12.41 -6.38
CA LEU A 120 2.73 13.54 -5.46
C LEU A 120 4.19 13.78 -5.06
N ARG A 121 4.95 12.70 -4.83
CA ARG A 121 6.38 12.77 -4.56
C ARG A 121 7.15 13.45 -5.69
N GLU A 122 6.95 13.01 -6.93
CA GLU A 122 7.63 13.60 -8.09
C GLU A 122 7.19 15.06 -8.30
N ALA A 123 5.92 15.38 -8.05
CA ALA A 123 5.38 16.73 -8.14
C ALA A 123 5.97 17.67 -7.09
N VAL A 124 6.16 17.22 -5.85
CA VAL A 124 6.80 17.99 -4.78
C VAL A 124 8.30 18.14 -5.02
N ALA A 125 8.95 17.10 -5.56
CA ALA A 125 10.37 17.13 -5.91
C ALA A 125 10.68 17.97 -7.15
N TRP A 126 9.68 18.26 -7.99
CA TRP A 126 9.84 18.89 -9.30
C TRP A 126 10.65 20.19 -9.26
N ASP A 127 11.62 20.29 -10.15
CA ASP A 127 12.58 21.39 -10.28
C ASP A 127 12.28 22.34 -11.44
N GLY A 128 11.26 22.04 -12.26
CA GLY A 128 10.88 22.82 -13.44
C GLY A 128 11.47 22.30 -14.75
N GLU A 129 12.48 21.41 -14.71
CA GLU A 129 13.17 20.92 -15.91
C GLU A 129 12.64 19.55 -16.36
N ARG A 130 12.16 18.72 -15.44
CA ARG A 130 11.62 17.39 -15.77
C ARG A 130 10.26 17.48 -16.45
N ASN A 131 10.04 16.64 -17.47
CA ASN A 131 8.75 16.50 -18.14
C ASN A 131 7.76 15.69 -17.28
N ILE A 132 7.25 16.33 -16.23
CA ILE A 132 6.26 15.73 -15.31
C ILE A 132 4.92 15.42 -16.00
N ALA A 133 4.61 16.11 -17.10
CA ALA A 133 3.37 15.91 -17.85
C ALA A 133 3.33 14.54 -18.54
N ALA A 134 4.45 14.11 -19.15
CA ALA A 134 4.54 12.78 -19.76
C ALA A 134 4.41 11.66 -18.72
N PHE A 135 5.08 11.83 -17.56
CA PHE A 135 5.00 10.90 -16.44
C PHE A 135 3.58 10.81 -15.86
N GLY A 136 2.98 11.97 -15.56
CA GLY A 136 1.61 12.07 -15.06
C GLY A 136 0.57 11.50 -16.04
N GLY A 137 0.78 11.70 -17.35
CA GLY A 137 -0.10 11.14 -18.39
C GLY A 137 -0.05 9.61 -18.44
N ALA A 138 1.14 9.01 -18.41
CA ALA A 138 1.29 7.56 -18.35
C ALA A 138 0.66 6.98 -17.08
N LEU A 139 0.89 7.63 -15.94
CA LEU A 139 0.31 7.22 -14.67
C LEU A 139 -1.22 7.32 -14.66
N ALA A 140 -1.78 8.40 -15.20
CA ALA A 140 -3.21 8.61 -15.29
C ALA A 140 -3.89 7.50 -16.11
N LEU A 141 -3.25 7.02 -17.19
CA LEU A 141 -3.75 5.89 -17.97
C LEU A 141 -3.78 4.60 -17.14
N VAL A 142 -2.72 4.31 -16.37
CA VAL A 142 -2.68 3.13 -15.49
C VAL A 142 -3.76 3.22 -14.40
N VAL A 143 -3.87 4.37 -13.73
CA VAL A 143 -4.88 4.60 -12.69
C VAL A 143 -6.30 4.50 -13.26
N ALA A 144 -6.55 5.05 -14.45
CA ALA A 144 -7.84 4.96 -15.12
C ALA A 144 -8.20 3.50 -15.46
N ALA A 145 -7.25 2.71 -15.96
CA ALA A 145 -7.47 1.29 -16.25
C ALA A 145 -7.80 0.48 -14.98
N LEU A 146 -7.06 0.73 -13.89
CA LEU A 146 -7.29 0.08 -12.60
C LEU A 146 -8.63 0.50 -11.97
N ALA A 147 -8.97 1.79 -12.03
CA ALA A 147 -10.25 2.31 -11.53
C ALA A 147 -11.45 1.75 -12.33
N PHE A 148 -11.31 1.62 -13.64
CA PHE A 148 -12.31 0.97 -14.48
C PHE A 148 -12.52 -0.50 -14.09
N PHE A 149 -11.44 -1.24 -13.84
CA PHE A 149 -11.51 -2.61 -13.36
C PHE A 149 -12.20 -2.72 -11.99
N LEU A 150 -11.89 -1.80 -11.06
CA LEU A 150 -12.55 -1.73 -9.75
C LEU A 150 -14.05 -1.49 -9.86
N THR A 151 -14.45 -0.58 -10.76
CA THR A 151 -15.87 -0.29 -11.02
C THR A 151 -16.62 -1.53 -11.47
N LYS A 152 -15.98 -2.37 -12.31
CA LYS A 152 -16.56 -3.63 -12.78
C LYS A 152 -16.70 -4.67 -11.67
N ILE A 153 -15.73 -4.76 -10.76
CA ILE A 153 -15.82 -5.62 -9.56
C ILE A 153 -17.00 -5.19 -8.67
N ASN A 154 -17.09 -3.89 -8.38
CA ASN A 154 -18.15 -3.36 -7.53
C ASN A 154 -19.54 -3.50 -8.16
N ALA A 155 -19.66 -3.47 -9.49
CA ALA A 155 -20.91 -3.69 -10.19
C ALA A 155 -21.47 -5.12 -10.04
N HIS A 156 -20.62 -6.12 -9.75
CA HIS A 156 -21.07 -7.49 -9.44
C HIS A 156 -21.58 -7.64 -7.99
N ARG A 157 -21.45 -6.60 -7.17
CA ARG A 157 -21.81 -6.58 -5.74
C ARG A 157 -23.21 -6.00 -5.47
N GLN A 158 -23.86 -5.39 -6.49
CA GLN A 158 -25.24 -4.87 -6.44
C GLN A 158 -26.21 -5.87 -7.09
#